data_AF-A0A134BR24-F1
#
_entry.id   AF-A0A134BR24-F1
#
_cell.length_a   1.000
_cell.length_b   1.000
_cell.length_c   1.000
_cell.angle_alpha   90.00
_cell.angle_beta   90.00
_cell.angle_gamma   90.00
#
_symmetry.space_group_name_H-M   'P 1'
#
loop_
_entity.id
_entity.type
_entity.pdbx_description
1 polymer ?
#
loop_
_entity_poly.entity_id
_entity_poly.type
_entity_poly.pdbx_seq_one_letter_code
_entity_poly.pdbx_strand_id
1 'polypeptide(L)'
;MEDMCQLTGRPTEYEYRSSYERIGRAILRYSSVPKMDIINFFEVVLFSWLTGNNDMHLKNFSLYEPKEGVIRLSPAYDLLNATIANPKDDEELALTLNGKKKKINRQDFYKFAESIGIGSTFVDKLIKKYERLLPKLFAVVKESFVDTFLAEEYIEVILKRISKLNQ
;
A
#
# COMPACT_ATOMS: atom_id res chain seq x y z
N MET A 1 14.61 -4.23 14.27
CA MET A 1 13.58 -4.10 13.21
C MET A 1 12.74 -5.36 13.29
N GLU A 2 11.42 -5.21 13.35
CA GLU A 2 10.48 -6.32 13.44
C GLU A 2 9.37 -6.14 12.39
N ASP A 3 9.01 -7.22 11.70
CA ASP A 3 7.92 -7.21 10.72
C ASP A 3 6.54 -7.38 11.36
N MET A 4 5.46 -7.16 10.59
CA MET A 4 4.10 -7.26 11.14
C MET A 4 3.66 -8.69 11.44
N CYS A 5 4.33 -9.74 10.96
CA CYS A 5 4.08 -11.09 11.46
C CYS A 5 4.54 -11.19 12.92
N GLN A 6 5.76 -10.74 13.23
CA GLN A 6 6.31 -10.73 14.58
C GLN A 6 5.47 -9.83 15.51
N LEU A 7 5.26 -8.58 15.12
CA LEU A 7 4.55 -7.58 15.94
C LEU A 7 3.08 -7.93 16.22
N THR A 8 2.47 -8.75 15.35
CA THR A 8 1.08 -9.18 15.53
C THR A 8 0.91 -10.61 16.02
N GLY A 9 2.02 -11.27 16.39
CA GLY A 9 2.06 -12.62 16.97
C GLY A 9 1.63 -13.71 16.00
N ARG A 10 2.05 -13.62 14.74
CA ARG A 10 1.62 -14.53 13.67
C ARG A 10 2.78 -15.33 13.08
N PRO A 11 2.62 -16.65 12.96
CA PRO A 11 3.49 -17.48 12.13
C PRO A 11 3.62 -16.97 10.69
N THR A 12 4.78 -17.18 10.08
CA THR A 12 5.09 -16.78 8.70
C THR A 12 4.09 -17.34 7.69
N GLU A 13 3.59 -18.56 7.90
CA GLU A 13 2.54 -19.19 7.08
C GLU A 13 1.22 -18.38 6.98
N TYR A 14 1.03 -17.39 7.86
CA TYR A 14 -0.13 -16.49 7.85
C TYR A 14 0.19 -15.09 7.35
N GLU A 15 1.31 -14.89 6.67
CA GLU A 15 1.72 -13.58 6.14
C GLU A 15 0.67 -12.95 5.22
N TYR A 16 -0.07 -13.77 4.46
CA TYR A 16 -1.20 -13.35 3.60
C TYR A 16 -2.57 -13.36 4.30
N ARG A 17 -2.69 -13.92 5.51
CA ARG A 17 -3.98 -14.11 6.21
C ARG A 17 -4.26 -12.98 7.18
N SER A 18 -4.29 -11.74 6.68
CA SER A 18 -4.50 -10.53 7.49
C SER A 18 -5.34 -9.46 6.80
N SER A 19 -5.37 -8.29 7.42
CA SER A 19 -5.96 -7.07 6.91
C SER A 19 -5.02 -5.89 7.15
N TYR A 20 -5.07 -4.88 6.28
CA TYR A 20 -4.29 -3.67 6.46
C TYR A 20 -4.71 -2.87 7.70
N GLU A 21 -5.97 -2.98 8.14
CA GLU A 21 -6.46 -2.39 9.39
C GLU A 21 -5.71 -2.98 10.60
N ARG A 22 -5.34 -4.26 10.57
CA ARG A 22 -4.56 -4.89 11.65
C ARG A 22 -3.15 -4.32 11.71
N ILE A 23 -2.51 -4.09 10.56
CA ILE A 23 -1.20 -3.41 10.50
C ILE A 23 -1.34 -1.98 11.03
N GLY A 24 -2.36 -1.25 10.58
CA GLY A 24 -2.62 0.12 11.04
C GLY A 24 -2.79 0.20 12.57
N ARG A 25 -3.53 -0.73 13.18
CA ARG A 25 -3.65 -0.84 14.64
C ARG A 25 -2.31 -1.13 15.33
N ALA A 26 -1.46 -1.98 14.75
CA ALA A 26 -0.12 -2.24 15.29
C ALA A 26 0.76 -0.99 15.25
N ILE A 27 0.74 -0.24 14.14
CA ILE A 27 1.45 1.04 14.02
C ILE A 27 0.96 2.04 15.06
N LEU A 28 -0.37 2.22 15.19
CA LEU A 28 -0.96 3.12 16.18
C LEU A 28 -0.58 2.74 17.63
N ARG A 29 -0.38 1.45 17.90
CA ARG A 29 -0.04 0.94 19.23
C ARG A 29 1.44 1.09 19.57
N TYR A 30 2.33 0.81 18.62
CA TYR A 30 3.75 0.62 18.91
C TYR A 30 4.65 1.76 18.39
N SER A 31 4.22 2.55 17.41
CA SER A 31 5.00 3.70 16.93
C SER A 31 5.08 4.79 18.00
N SER A 32 6.24 5.42 18.13
CA SER A 32 6.46 6.61 18.96
C SER A 32 5.86 7.88 18.33
N VAL A 33 5.50 7.88 17.04
CA VAL A 33 4.83 8.99 16.35
C VAL A 33 3.67 8.49 15.47
N PRO A 34 2.65 7.86 16.07
CA PRO A 34 1.67 7.04 15.36
C PRO A 34 0.89 7.81 14.29
N LYS A 35 0.60 9.10 14.50
CA LYS A 35 -0.12 9.94 13.53
C LYS A 35 0.66 10.17 12.23
N MET A 36 1.98 10.29 12.30
CA MET A 36 2.81 10.48 11.12
C MET A 36 3.01 9.14 10.40
N ASP A 37 3.28 8.09 11.17
CA ASP A 37 3.54 6.77 10.61
C ASP A 37 2.30 6.15 9.98
N ILE A 38 1.10 6.41 10.51
CA ILE A 38 -0.15 5.91 9.91
C ILE A 38 -0.46 6.60 8.56
N ILE A 39 -0.09 7.87 8.41
CA ILE A 39 -0.20 8.61 7.13
C ILE A 39 0.73 7.99 6.09
N ASN A 40 1.99 7.74 6.46
CA ASN A 40 2.97 7.10 5.58
C ASN A 40 2.52 5.69 5.18
N PHE A 41 2.04 4.90 6.15
CA PHE A 41 1.51 3.56 5.89
C PHE A 41 0.32 3.57 4.93
N PHE A 42 -0.66 4.45 5.16
CA PHE A 42 -1.81 4.57 4.27
C PHE A 42 -1.37 4.92 2.83
N GLU A 43 -0.43 5.85 2.69
CA GLU A 43 0.11 6.20 1.39
C GLU A 43 0.81 5.02 0.70
N VAL A 44 1.58 4.21 1.43
CA VAL A 44 2.20 2.99 0.89
C VAL A 44 1.15 1.97 0.43
N VAL A 45 0.06 1.77 1.18
CA VAL A 45 -1.02 0.86 0.78
C VAL A 45 -1.73 1.36 -0.48
N LEU A 46 -2.07 2.66 -0.54
CA LEU A 46 -2.67 3.25 -1.73
C LEU A 46 -1.72 3.16 -2.94
N PHE A 47 -0.44 3.48 -2.75
CA PHE A 47 0.58 3.38 -3.79
C PHE A 47 0.70 1.95 -4.31
N SER A 48 0.83 0.97 -3.42
CA SER A 48 0.93 -0.45 -3.75
C SER A 48 -0.27 -0.91 -4.57
N TRP A 49 -1.48 -0.49 -4.18
CA TRP A 49 -2.65 -0.74 -5.00
C TRP A 49 -2.57 -0.02 -6.34
N LEU A 50 -2.29 1.29 -6.41
CA LEU A 50 -2.24 2.02 -7.67
C LEU A 50 -1.24 1.41 -8.67
N THR A 51 -0.08 0.94 -8.19
CA THR A 51 1.00 0.42 -9.03
C THR A 51 0.92 -1.09 -9.29
N GLY A 52 -0.10 -1.78 -8.79
CA GLY A 52 -0.27 -3.21 -9.05
C GLY A 52 0.60 -4.13 -8.21
N ASN A 53 1.07 -3.68 -7.04
CA ASN A 53 1.71 -4.55 -6.05
C ASN A 53 0.65 -5.33 -5.26
N ASN A 54 0.25 -6.49 -5.78
CA ASN A 54 -0.67 -7.41 -5.10
C ASN A 54 0.05 -8.42 -4.19
N ASP A 55 1.36 -8.24 -3.92
CA ASP A 55 2.17 -9.07 -3.03
C ASP A 55 2.59 -8.32 -1.74
N MET A 56 1.95 -7.19 -1.43
CA MET A 56 2.27 -6.37 -0.25
C MET A 56 1.67 -6.95 1.05
N HIS A 57 2.26 -8.01 1.59
CA HIS A 57 1.77 -8.77 2.75
C HIS A 57 2.39 -8.34 4.10
N LEU A 58 2.11 -9.08 5.19
CA LEU A 58 2.53 -8.68 6.55
C LEU A 58 4.04 -8.44 6.71
N LYS A 59 4.87 -9.16 5.97
CA LYS A 59 6.33 -9.06 6.09
C LYS A 59 6.93 -7.88 5.35
N ASN A 60 6.16 -7.21 4.50
CA ASN A 60 6.61 -6.00 3.78
C ASN A 60 6.40 -4.72 4.59
N PHE A 61 5.90 -4.83 5.81
CA PHE A 61 5.76 -3.73 6.75
C PHE A 61 6.51 -4.05 8.04
N SER A 62 7.28 -3.09 8.52
CA SER A 62 8.06 -3.25 9.74
C SER A 62 8.07 -2.00 10.59
N LEU A 63 8.23 -2.20 11.89
CA LEU A 63 8.68 -1.15 12.79
C LEU A 63 10.16 -1.35 13.11
N TYR A 64 10.88 -0.25 13.23
CA TYR A 64 12.30 -0.25 13.58
C TYR A 64 12.60 0.90 14.53
N GLU A 65 13.78 0.84 15.14
CA GLU A 65 14.24 1.79 16.14
C GLU A 65 15.40 2.61 15.56
N PRO A 66 15.14 3.69 14.78
CA PRO A 66 16.20 4.52 14.21
C PRO A 66 17.05 5.25 15.26
N LYS A 67 16.50 5.42 16.47
CA LYS A 67 17.16 6.00 17.64
C LYS A 67 16.66 5.25 18.86
N GLU A 68 17.52 5.07 19.84
CA GLU A 68 17.17 4.39 21.10
C GLU A 68 15.87 4.96 21.71
N GLY A 69 14.94 4.06 22.03
CA GLY A 69 13.61 4.34 22.56
C GLY A 69 12.59 4.87 21.55
N VAL A 70 12.97 5.09 20.28
CA VAL A 70 12.10 5.70 19.27
C VAL A 70 11.73 4.67 18.20
N ILE A 71 10.53 4.12 18.29
CA ILE A 71 9.99 3.15 17.33
C ILE A 71 9.28 3.88 16.21
N ARG A 72 9.58 3.52 14.96
CA ARG A 72 9.06 4.14 13.74
C ARG A 72 8.66 3.09 12.71
N LEU A 73 7.72 3.43 11.83
CA LEU A 73 7.54 2.70 10.58
C LEU A 73 8.81 2.77 9.74
N SER A 74 9.29 1.63 9.25
CA SER A 74 10.45 1.58 8.35
C SER A 74 10.17 2.31 7.03
N PRO A 75 11.21 2.75 6.31
CA PRO A 75 11.07 3.05 4.89
C PRO A 75 10.36 1.91 4.16
N ALA A 76 9.59 2.23 3.12
CA ALA A 76 8.94 1.21 2.30
C ALA A 76 9.99 0.44 1.49
N TYR A 77 9.76 -0.87 1.34
CA TYR A 77 10.59 -1.77 0.56
C TYR A 77 9.70 -2.78 -0.17
N ASP A 78 10.28 -3.54 -1.09
CA ASP A 78 9.57 -4.57 -1.88
C ASP A 78 8.35 -4.03 -2.65
N LEU A 79 8.53 -2.83 -3.21
CA LEU A 79 7.52 -2.17 -4.04
C LEU A 79 7.69 -2.61 -5.49
N LEU A 80 6.98 -3.67 -5.87
CA LEU A 80 7.08 -4.30 -7.19
C LEU A 80 5.70 -4.39 -7.84
N ASN A 81 5.61 -4.21 -9.16
CA ASN A 81 4.36 -4.45 -9.89
C ASN A 81 4.21 -5.96 -10.15
N ALA A 82 3.71 -6.69 -9.16
CA ALA A 82 3.49 -8.13 -9.27
C ALA A 82 2.33 -8.47 -10.23
N THR A 83 1.39 -7.54 -10.48
CA THR A 83 0.26 -7.74 -11.41
C THR A 83 0.74 -8.03 -12.84
N ILE A 84 1.70 -7.26 -13.36
CA ILE A 84 2.23 -7.48 -14.73
C ILE A 84 3.15 -8.71 -14.81
N ALA A 85 3.78 -9.09 -13.70
CA ALA A 85 4.64 -10.27 -13.62
C ALA A 85 3.85 -11.58 -13.53
N ASN A 86 2.66 -11.55 -12.92
CA ASN A 86 1.76 -12.70 -12.83
C ASN A 86 0.31 -12.33 -13.21
N PRO A 87 -0.01 -12.15 -14.51
CA PRO A 87 -1.33 -11.73 -14.96
C PRO A 87 -2.47 -12.72 -14.66
N LYS A 88 -2.15 -13.95 -14.23
CA LYS A 88 -3.14 -14.97 -13.86
C LYS A 88 -3.70 -14.74 -12.45
N ASP A 89 -2.97 -14.02 -11.61
CA ASP A 89 -3.47 -13.61 -10.31
C ASP A 89 -4.38 -12.39 -10.46
N ASP A 90 -5.65 -12.57 -10.14
CA ASP A 90 -6.67 -11.55 -10.24
C ASP A 90 -6.94 -10.84 -8.91
N GLU A 91 -6.15 -11.08 -7.85
CA GLU A 91 -6.14 -10.28 -6.62
C GLU A 91 -5.52 -8.90 -6.87
N GLU A 92 -6.16 -7.83 -6.38
CA GLU A 92 -5.62 -6.47 -6.48
C GLU A 92 -4.72 -6.11 -5.28
N LEU A 93 -4.77 -6.89 -4.18
CA LEU A 93 -4.08 -6.71 -2.91
C LEU A 93 -3.73 -8.04 -2.23
N ALA A 94 -2.58 -8.13 -1.55
CA ALA A 94 -2.18 -9.31 -0.79
C ALA A 94 -2.98 -9.53 0.51
N LEU A 95 -3.35 -8.44 1.18
CA LEU A 95 -4.15 -8.43 2.41
C LEU A 95 -5.52 -7.81 2.16
N THR A 96 -6.47 -8.12 3.04
CA THR A 96 -7.80 -7.51 2.94
C THR A 96 -7.74 -6.01 3.29
N LEU A 97 -8.50 -5.21 2.52
CA LEU A 97 -8.83 -3.82 2.78
C LEU A 97 -10.34 -3.70 2.75
N ASN A 98 -10.94 -3.28 3.86
CA ASN A 98 -12.39 -3.31 4.05
C ASN A 98 -13.00 -4.71 3.74
N GLY A 99 -12.29 -5.77 4.17
CA GLY A 99 -12.69 -7.17 3.95
C GLY A 99 -12.54 -7.68 2.52
N LYS A 100 -11.94 -6.91 1.61
CA LYS A 100 -11.81 -7.25 0.19
C LYS A 100 -10.35 -7.28 -0.25
N LYS A 101 -10.07 -8.06 -1.30
CA LYS A 101 -8.80 -8.05 -2.03
C LYS A 101 -8.95 -7.68 -3.51
N LYS A 102 -10.19 -7.55 -3.98
CA LYS A 102 -10.55 -7.31 -5.38
C LYS A 102 -11.67 -6.28 -5.44
N LYS A 103 -11.81 -5.64 -6.61
CA LYS A 103 -12.84 -4.62 -6.86
C LYS A 103 -12.75 -3.47 -5.85
N ILE A 104 -11.52 -3.14 -5.44
CA ILE A 104 -11.25 -2.06 -4.52
C ILE A 104 -11.59 -0.75 -5.22
N ASN A 105 -12.26 0.13 -4.48
CA ASN A 105 -12.68 1.44 -4.93
C ASN A 105 -12.44 2.50 -3.84
N ARG A 106 -12.79 3.75 -4.16
CA ARG A 106 -12.62 4.89 -3.26
C ARG A 106 -13.29 4.70 -1.89
N GLN A 107 -14.49 4.12 -1.85
CA GLN A 107 -15.23 3.92 -0.61
C GLN A 107 -14.53 2.93 0.32
N ASP A 108 -13.85 1.92 -0.23
CA ASP A 108 -13.04 0.98 0.55
C ASP A 108 -11.86 1.71 1.21
N PHE A 109 -11.19 2.61 0.50
CA PHE A 109 -10.13 3.45 1.08
C PHE A 109 -10.65 4.42 2.15
N TYR A 110 -11.86 4.97 2.00
CA TYR A 110 -12.48 5.76 3.06
C TYR A 110 -12.77 4.93 4.31
N LYS A 111 -13.28 3.71 4.16
CA LYS A 111 -13.53 2.80 5.29
C LYS A 111 -12.24 2.37 5.97
N PHE A 112 -11.21 2.10 5.19
CA PHE A 112 -9.88 1.83 5.72
C PHE A 112 -9.34 3.04 6.50
N ALA A 113 -9.39 4.24 5.93
CA ALA A 113 -8.95 5.48 6.58
C ALA A 113 -9.68 5.71 7.91
N GLU A 114 -11.02 5.60 7.91
CA GLU A 114 -11.87 5.71 9.09
C GLU A 114 -11.42 4.73 10.19
N SER A 115 -11.16 3.47 9.83
CA SER A 115 -10.78 2.42 10.77
C SER A 115 -9.43 2.64 11.47
N ILE A 116 -8.57 3.50 10.92
CA ILE A 116 -7.24 3.83 11.46
C ILE A 116 -7.14 5.31 11.86
N GLY A 117 -8.28 6.01 11.96
CA GLY A 117 -8.35 7.39 12.47
C GLY A 117 -7.92 8.48 11.49
N ILE A 118 -7.96 8.21 10.19
CA ILE A 118 -7.66 9.16 9.11
C ILE A 118 -8.96 9.71 8.53
N GLY A 119 -9.06 11.03 8.37
CA GLY A 119 -10.21 11.69 7.77
C GLY A 119 -10.27 11.54 6.25
N SER A 120 -11.48 11.46 5.68
CA SER A 120 -11.70 11.33 4.23
C SER A 120 -11.04 12.43 3.40
N THR A 121 -10.95 13.65 3.93
CA THR A 121 -10.26 14.77 3.27
C THR A 121 -8.78 14.47 2.98
N PHE A 122 -8.11 13.69 3.83
CA PHE A 122 -6.74 13.25 3.56
C PHE A 122 -6.70 12.32 2.35
N VAL A 123 -7.61 11.34 2.28
CA VAL A 123 -7.72 10.40 1.17
C VAL A 123 -7.92 11.15 -0.15
N ASP A 124 -8.81 12.15 -0.18
CA ASP A 124 -9.05 12.98 -1.37
C ASP A 124 -7.81 13.77 -1.79
N LYS A 125 -7.11 14.38 -0.83
CA LYS A 125 -5.87 15.11 -1.11
C LYS A 125 -4.79 14.19 -1.66
N LEU A 126 -4.72 12.96 -1.14
CA LEU A 126 -3.74 11.98 -1.55
C LEU A 126 -4.03 11.44 -2.96
N ILE A 127 -5.29 11.14 -3.28
CA ILE A 127 -5.70 10.77 -4.65
C ILE A 127 -5.33 11.90 -5.62
N LYS A 128 -5.70 13.15 -5.30
CA LYS A 128 -5.35 14.33 -6.11
C LYS A 128 -3.85 14.58 -6.23
N LYS A 129 -3.04 14.14 -5.27
CA LYS A 129 -1.58 14.18 -5.36
C LYS A 129 -1.12 13.18 -6.41
N TYR A 130 -1.61 11.95 -6.40
CA TYR A 130 -1.23 10.93 -7.37
C TYR A 130 -1.68 11.25 -8.80
N GLU A 131 -2.88 11.82 -8.98
CA GLU A 131 -3.33 12.33 -10.29
C GLU A 131 -2.32 13.33 -10.88
N ARG A 132 -1.85 14.29 -10.07
CA ARG A 132 -0.86 15.29 -10.48
C ARG A 132 0.52 14.68 -10.75
N LEU A 133 0.84 13.56 -10.12
CA LEU A 133 2.10 12.85 -10.29
C LEU A 133 2.10 11.86 -11.46
N LEU A 134 0.96 11.58 -12.10
CA LEU A 134 0.87 10.64 -13.22
C LEU A 134 1.90 10.89 -14.32
N PRO A 135 2.13 12.14 -14.81
CA PRO A 135 3.14 12.38 -15.83
C PRO A 135 4.54 11.95 -15.40
N LYS A 136 4.89 12.21 -14.13
CA LYS A 136 6.19 11.82 -13.56
C LYS A 136 6.29 10.31 -13.36
N LEU A 137 5.22 9.66 -12.89
CA LEU A 137 5.18 8.20 -12.76
C LEU A 137 5.38 7.52 -14.12
N PHE A 138 4.71 8.01 -15.15
CA PHE A 138 4.85 7.46 -16.51
C PHE A 138 6.25 7.69 -17.08
N ALA A 139 6.85 8.86 -16.84
CA ALA A 139 8.24 9.11 -17.22
C ALA A 139 9.19 8.10 -16.55
N VAL A 140 9.07 7.90 -15.24
CA VAL A 140 9.91 6.94 -14.49
C VAL A 140 9.73 5.51 -15.02
N VAL A 141 8.50 5.08 -15.33
CA VAL A 141 8.26 3.74 -15.89
C VAL A 141 8.91 3.60 -17.28
N LYS A 142 8.75 4.60 -18.15
CA LYS A 142 9.31 4.58 -19.51
C LYS A 142 10.83 4.70 -19.56
N GLU A 143 11.44 5.37 -18.59
CA GLU A 143 12.89 5.51 -18.45
C GLU A 143 13.54 4.33 -17.70
N SER A 144 12.74 3.39 -17.20
CA SER A 144 13.23 2.21 -16.49
C SER A 144 13.77 1.13 -17.45
N PHE A 145 14.36 0.07 -16.88
CA PHE A 145 14.82 -1.10 -17.64
C PHE A 145 13.70 -2.10 -17.97
N VAL A 146 12.44 -1.76 -17.70
CA VAL A 146 11.29 -2.60 -18.05
C VAL A 146 11.09 -2.58 -19.57
N ASP A 147 10.81 -3.74 -20.16
CA ASP A 147 10.51 -3.84 -21.59
C ASP A 147 9.34 -2.93 -21.98
N THR A 148 9.39 -2.33 -23.17
CA THR A 148 8.41 -1.34 -23.64
C THR A 148 6.97 -1.86 -23.53
N PHE A 149 6.71 -3.12 -23.87
CA PHE A 149 5.39 -3.71 -23.77
C PHE A 149 4.92 -3.80 -22.31
N LEU A 150 5.78 -4.26 -21.40
CA LEU A 150 5.48 -4.32 -19.97
C LEU A 150 5.35 -2.94 -19.32
N ALA A 151 6.08 -1.94 -19.82
CA ALA A 151 5.97 -0.55 -19.39
C ALA A 151 4.59 0.04 -19.75
N GLU A 152 4.06 -0.28 -20.93
CA GLU A 152 2.70 0.11 -21.35
C GLU A 152 1.65 -0.56 -20.45
N GLU A 153 1.73 -1.88 -20.23
CA GLU A 153 0.84 -2.61 -19.32
C GLU A 153 0.86 -2.03 -17.90
N TYR A 154 2.04 -1.65 -17.38
CA TYR A 154 2.16 -0.99 -16.08
C TYR A 154 1.38 0.33 -16.07
N ILE A 155 1.59 1.19 -17.07
CA ILE A 155 0.89 2.47 -17.16
C ILE A 155 -0.63 2.27 -17.24
N GLU A 156 -1.10 1.27 -17.98
CA GLU A 156 -2.52 0.92 -18.06
C GLU A 156 -3.10 0.50 -16.71
N VAL A 157 -2.37 -0.31 -15.93
CA VAL A 157 -2.79 -0.68 -14.55
C VAL A 157 -3.00 0.58 -13.70
N ILE A 158 -2.05 1.52 -13.73
CA ILE A 158 -2.15 2.77 -12.97
C ILE A 158 -3.36 3.60 -13.44
N LEU A 159 -3.54 3.78 -14.75
CA LEU A 159 -4.64 4.55 -15.33
C LEU A 159 -6.02 3.96 -15.01
N LYS A 160 -6.15 2.63 -15.09
CA LYS A 160 -7.39 1.93 -14.73
C LYS A 160 -7.71 2.07 -13.25
N ARG A 161 -6.70 2.00 -12.37
CA ARG A 161 -6.90 2.10 -10.92
C ARG A 161 -7.18 3.55 -10.48
N ILE A 162 -6.49 4.54 -11.03
CA ILE A 162 -6.77 5.96 -10.70
C ILE A 162 -8.16 6.40 -11.17
N SER A 163 -8.59 5.97 -12.37
CA SER A 163 -9.94 6.28 -12.87
C SER A 163 -11.05 5.69 -12.01
N LYS A 164 -10.86 4.48 -11.44
CA LYS A 164 -11.78 3.89 -10.45
C LYS A 164 -11.91 4.72 -9.16
N LEU A 165 -10.89 5.49 -8.79
CA LEU A 165 -10.94 6.35 -7.59
C LEU A 165 -11.66 7.68 -7.83
N ASN A 166 -11.88 8.04 -9.09
CA ASN A 166 -12.54 9.29 -9.48
C ASN A 166 -14.05 9.14 -9.76
N GLN A 167 -14.53 7.90 -9.77
CA GLN A 167 -15.96 7.56 -9.81
C GLN A 167 -16.55 7.63 -8.41
#